data_AF-A0A927QNT2-F1
#
_entry.id   AF-A0A927QNT2-F1
#
_cell.length_a   1.000
_cell.length_b   1.000
_cell.length_c   1.000
_cell.angle_alpha   90.00
_cell.angle_beta   90.00
_cell.angle_gamma   90.00
#
_symmetry.space_group_name_H-M   'P 1'
#
loop_
_entity.id
_entity.type
_entity.pdbx_description
1 polymer ?
#
loop_
_entity_poly.entity_id
_entity_poly.type
_entity_poly.pdbx_seq_one_letter_code
_entity_poly.pdbx_strand_id
1 'polypeptide(L)'
;MGNEIPADFFVTKLNEAKIHFERALDCKHTEFDDLYPYMIEHPQFFWYKRYVAWSELLTIVKLCEDLDVEWQQQFSQQQVEYIKKRVMSSKVLDYWFETNDSKEHVS
;
A
#
# COMPACT_ATOMS: atom_id res chain seq x y z
N MET A 1 -3.69 -12.12 32.83
CA MET A 1 -2.62 -11.55 31.98
C MET A 1 -3.19 -11.45 30.59
N GLY A 2 -3.30 -10.25 30.02
CA GLY A 2 -3.66 -10.10 28.61
C GLY A 2 -2.50 -10.62 27.77
N ASN A 3 -2.79 -11.35 26.69
CA ASN A 3 -1.75 -11.79 25.77
C ASN A 3 -1.11 -10.53 25.16
N GLU A 4 0.18 -10.32 25.40
CA GLU A 4 0.95 -9.30 24.68
C GLU A 4 0.95 -9.65 23.19
N ILE A 5 0.54 -8.70 22.35
CA ILE A 5 0.54 -8.89 20.90
C ILE A 5 2.00 -8.76 20.44
N PRO A 6 2.60 -9.79 19.80
CA PRO A 6 3.99 -9.71 19.36
C PRO A 6 4.17 -8.61 18.31
N ALA A 7 5.30 -7.89 18.35
CA ALA A 7 5.65 -6.90 17.33
C ALA A 7 5.63 -7.50 15.91
N ASP A 8 6.04 -8.77 15.77
CA ASP A 8 6.02 -9.52 14.51
C ASP A 8 4.63 -9.64 13.88
N PHE A 9 3.56 -9.60 14.68
CA PHE A 9 2.20 -9.58 14.16
C PHE A 9 1.93 -8.29 13.37
N PHE A 10 2.34 -7.14 13.89
CA PHE A 10 2.17 -5.85 13.22
C PHE A 10 3.06 -5.73 11.99
N VAL A 11 4.30 -6.25 12.05
CA VAL A 11 5.17 -6.33 10.87
C VAL A 11 4.56 -7.22 9.79
N THR A 12 3.94 -8.33 10.15
CA THR A 12 3.22 -9.20 9.20
C THR A 12 2.05 -8.45 8.57
N LYS A 13 1.20 -7.79 9.37
CA LYS A 13 0.05 -7.03 8.87
C LYS A 13 0.46 -5.86 7.97
N LEU A 14 1.57 -5.21 8.30
CA LEU A 14 2.15 -4.15 7.49
C LEU A 14 2.60 -4.67 6.12
N ASN A 15 3.25 -5.83 6.08
CA ASN A 15 3.68 -6.47 4.84
C ASN A 15 2.49 -6.94 3.99
N GLU A 16 1.44 -7.49 4.60
CA GLU A 16 0.19 -7.84 3.92
C GLU A 16 -0.45 -6.60 3.27
N ALA A 17 -0.59 -5.49 4.01
CA ALA A 17 -1.15 -4.24 3.51
C ALA A 17 -0.29 -3.62 2.39
N LYS A 18 1.04 -3.69 2.51
CA LYS A 18 1.97 -3.27 1.46
C LYS A 18 1.74 -4.05 0.16
N ILE A 19 1.69 -5.39 0.26
CA ILE A 19 1.45 -6.26 -0.90
C ILE A 19 0.08 -5.98 -1.51
N HIS A 20 -0.95 -5.77 -0.69
CA HIS A 20 -2.29 -5.43 -1.17
C HIS A 20 -2.27 -4.12 -1.98
N PHE A 21 -1.62 -3.07 -1.46
CA PHE A 21 -1.45 -1.81 -2.16
C PHE A 21 -0.68 -1.97 -3.48
N GLU A 22 0.44 -2.68 -3.48
CA GLU A 22 1.25 -2.95 -4.68
C GLU A 22 0.45 -3.71 -5.76
N ARG A 23 -0.40 -4.66 -5.36
CA ARG A 23 -1.30 -5.35 -6.29
C ARG A 23 -2.35 -4.41 -6.87
N ALA A 24 -2.90 -3.51 -6.06
CA ALA A 24 -3.86 -2.51 -6.53
C ALA A 24 -3.22 -1.50 -7.50
N LEU A 25 -1.94 -1.15 -7.31
CA LEU A 25 -1.17 -0.34 -8.24
C LEU A 25 -1.01 -1.04 -9.59
N ASP A 26 -0.57 -2.30 -9.56
CA ASP A 26 -0.36 -3.15 -10.74
C ASP A 26 -1.66 -3.59 -11.46
N CYS A 27 -2.82 -3.12 -11.01
CA CYS A 27 -4.14 -3.56 -11.48
C CYS A 27 -4.32 -5.10 -11.44
N LYS A 28 -3.67 -5.77 -10.48
CA LYS A 28 -3.83 -7.21 -10.23
C LYS A 28 -5.10 -7.45 -9.43
N HIS A 29 -5.58 -8.70 -9.47
CA HIS A 29 -6.71 -9.13 -8.67
C HIS A 29 -6.41 -9.04 -7.16
N THR A 30 -7.39 -8.68 -6.35
CA THR A 30 -7.31 -8.54 -4.88
C THR A 30 -8.60 -9.04 -4.25
N GLU A 31 -8.59 -9.34 -2.96
CA GLU A 31 -9.81 -9.72 -2.20
C GLU A 31 -10.94 -8.69 -2.31
N PHE A 32 -10.60 -7.40 -2.49
CA PHE A 32 -11.59 -6.34 -2.73
C PHE A 32 -12.42 -6.57 -4.00
N ASP A 33 -11.85 -7.22 -5.02
CA ASP A 33 -12.58 -7.55 -6.24
C ASP A 33 -13.55 -8.71 -6.03
N ASP A 34 -13.27 -9.63 -5.11
CA ASP A 34 -14.19 -10.73 -4.77
C ASP A 34 -15.44 -10.21 -4.05
N LEU A 35 -15.28 -9.15 -3.25
CA LEU A 35 -16.38 -8.47 -2.58
C LEU A 35 -17.25 -7.68 -3.56
N TYR A 36 -16.64 -7.13 -4.62
CA TYR A 36 -17.33 -6.31 -5.61
C TYR A 36 -16.92 -6.67 -7.04
N PRO A 37 -17.38 -7.82 -7.58
CA PRO A 37 -16.95 -8.32 -8.89
C PRO A 37 -17.14 -7.33 -10.05
N TYR A 38 -18.19 -6.51 -9.99
CA TYR A 38 -18.48 -5.49 -11.00
C TYR A 38 -17.40 -4.40 -11.10
N MET A 39 -16.54 -4.22 -10.09
CA MET A 39 -15.49 -3.22 -10.14
C MET A 39 -14.35 -3.59 -11.10
N ILE A 40 -14.15 -4.89 -11.38
CA ILE A 40 -13.19 -5.33 -12.40
C ILE A 40 -13.68 -4.97 -13.81
N GLU A 41 -14.99 -5.01 -14.04
CA GLU A 41 -15.62 -4.77 -15.34
C GLU A 41 -15.63 -3.28 -15.74
N HIS A 42 -15.22 -2.41 -14.83
CA HIS A 42 -15.47 -0.99 -14.88
C HIS A 42 -14.20 -0.18 -14.48
N PRO A 43 -13.36 0.19 -15.46
CA PRO A 43 -12.07 0.85 -15.22
C PRO A 43 -12.12 2.13 -14.37
N GLN A 44 -13.28 2.81 -14.32
CA GLN A 44 -13.49 3.98 -13.47
C GLN A 44 -13.28 3.69 -11.97
N PHE A 45 -13.39 2.44 -11.52
CA PHE A 45 -13.21 2.06 -10.11
C PHE A 45 -11.76 1.72 -9.73
N PHE A 46 -10.82 1.69 -10.67
CA PHE A 46 -9.41 1.37 -10.36
C PHE A 46 -8.80 2.36 -9.36
N TRP A 47 -9.17 3.64 -9.48
CA TRP A 47 -8.75 4.65 -8.51
C TRP A 47 -9.30 4.38 -7.12
N TYR A 48 -10.58 4.00 -7.02
CA TYR A 48 -11.21 3.69 -5.74
C TYR A 48 -10.49 2.55 -5.02
N LYS A 49 -10.20 1.47 -5.74
CA LYS A 49 -9.44 0.32 -5.22
C LYS A 49 -8.06 0.72 -4.69
N ARG A 50 -7.32 1.56 -5.43
CA ARG A 50 -6.01 2.08 -4.99
C ARG A 50 -6.13 2.94 -3.74
N TYR A 51 -7.14 3.81 -3.66
CA TYR A 51 -7.39 4.62 -2.46
C TYR A 51 -7.75 3.78 -1.24
N VAL A 52 -8.53 2.71 -1.41
CA VAL A 52 -8.87 1.78 -0.32
C VAL A 52 -7.60 1.11 0.21
N ALA A 53 -6.79 0.52 -0.67
CA ALA A 53 -5.56 -0.15 -0.27
C ALA A 53 -4.52 0.83 0.34
N TRP A 54 -4.45 2.06 -0.17
CA TRP A 54 -3.63 3.12 0.41
C TRP A 54 -4.09 3.50 1.82
N SER A 55 -5.39 3.68 2.02
CA SER A 55 -5.97 4.00 3.33
C SER A 55 -5.72 2.88 4.34
N GLU A 56 -5.80 1.62 3.92
CA GLU A 56 -5.46 0.47 4.74
C GLU A 56 -3.99 0.50 5.16
N LEU A 57 -3.07 0.66 4.20
CA LEU A 57 -1.63 0.76 4.48
C LEU A 57 -1.31 1.88 5.48
N LEU A 58 -1.87 3.07 5.29
CA LEU A 58 -1.67 4.20 6.22
C LEU A 58 -2.24 3.92 7.60
N THR A 59 -3.34 3.16 7.69
CA THR A 59 -3.94 2.77 8.97
C THR A 59 -3.00 1.84 9.73
N ILE A 60 -2.42 0.84 9.06
CA ILE A 60 -1.47 -0.08 9.70
C ILE A 60 -0.17 0.63 10.09
N VAL A 61 0.36 1.51 9.24
CA VAL A 61 1.53 2.35 9.58
C VAL A 61 1.27 3.17 10.84
N LYS A 62 0.10 3.81 10.93
CA LYS A 62 -0.28 4.57 12.12
C LYS A 62 -0.33 3.69 13.37
N LEU A 63 -0.85 2.47 13.27
CA LEU A 63 -0.85 1.52 14.39
C LEU A 63 0.57 1.13 14.81
N CYS A 64 1.48 0.92 13.85
CA CYS A 64 2.89 0.69 14.16
C CYS A 64 3.52 1.89 14.89
N GLU A 65 3.23 3.12 14.45
CA GLU A 65 3.69 4.35 15.13
C GLU A 65 3.14 4.46 16.56
N ASP A 66 1.84 4.23 16.75
CA ASP A 66 1.16 4.32 18.04
C ASP A 66 1.66 3.25 19.04
N LEU A 67 2.25 2.15 18.55
CA LEU A 67 2.75 1.01 19.33
C LEU A 67 4.28 0.90 19.37
N ASP A 68 5.00 1.90 18.84
CA ASP A 68 6.47 1.94 18.77
C ASP A 68 7.09 0.72 18.04
N VAL A 69 6.40 0.23 17.00
CA VAL A 69 6.88 -0.84 16.12
C VAL A 69 7.63 -0.23 14.93
N GLU A 70 8.89 -0.61 14.74
CA GLU A 70 9.71 -0.11 13.65
C GLU A 70 9.23 -0.63 12.28
N TRP A 71 8.62 0.26 11.49
CA TRP A 71 7.97 -0.09 10.23
C TRP A 71 8.79 0.31 9.00
N GLN A 72 9.67 1.30 9.13
CA GLN A 72 10.35 1.92 7.99
C GLN A 72 11.28 0.94 7.27
N GLN A 73 11.85 -0.04 7.99
CA GLN A 73 12.73 -1.07 7.43
C GLN A 73 12.04 -1.99 6.41
N GLN A 74 10.71 -2.01 6.37
CA GLN A 74 9.93 -2.80 5.40
C GLN A 74 9.78 -2.10 4.04
N PHE A 75 10.22 -0.85 3.93
CA PHE A 75 10.02 0.00 2.75
C PHE A 75 11.35 0.58 2.27
N SER A 76 11.38 0.96 0.99
CA SER A 76 12.47 1.79 0.52
C SER A 76 12.36 3.22 1.03
N GLN A 77 13.44 3.98 0.99
CA GLN A 77 13.45 5.36 1.47
C GLN A 77 12.38 6.22 0.77
N GLN A 78 12.21 6.06 -0.54
CA GLN A 78 11.20 6.78 -1.32
C GLN A 78 9.77 6.43 -0.86
N GLN A 79 9.50 5.15 -0.64
CA GLN A 79 8.20 4.68 -0.15
C GLN A 79 7.89 5.23 1.24
N VAL A 80 8.88 5.27 2.15
CA VAL A 80 8.75 5.90 3.47
C VAL A 80 8.39 7.38 3.34
N GLU A 81 9.01 8.12 2.43
CA GLU A 81 8.67 9.53 2.18
C GLU A 81 7.24 9.72 1.69
N TYR A 82 6.76 8.85 0.80
CA TYR A 82 5.38 8.87 0.31
C TYR A 82 4.38 8.59 1.42
N ILE A 83 4.63 7.56 2.23
CA ILE A 83 3.79 7.21 3.38
C ILE A 83 3.73 8.39 4.37
N LYS A 84 4.86 9.01 4.69
CA LYS A 84 4.91 10.18 5.59
C LYS A 84 4.15 11.39 5.05
N LYS A 85 4.12 11.59 3.74
CA LYS A 85 3.32 12.66 3.10
C LYS A 85 1.82 12.39 3.16
N ARG A 86 1.38 11.13 3.36
CA ARG A 86 -0.01 10.64 3.49
C ARG A 86 -0.91 10.85 2.26
N VAL A 87 -0.60 11.81 1.39
CA VAL A 87 -1.38 12.12 0.19
C VAL A 87 -1.00 11.14 -0.92
N MET A 88 -1.97 10.31 -1.34
CA MET A 88 -1.85 9.54 -2.56
C MET A 88 -1.95 10.51 -3.74
N SER A 89 -0.81 10.79 -4.37
CA SER A 89 -0.72 11.62 -5.57
C SER A 89 -0.43 10.75 -6.79
N SER A 90 -0.60 11.28 -8.00
CA SER A 90 -0.14 10.62 -9.23
C SER A 90 1.31 10.15 -9.10
N LYS A 91 2.18 10.98 -8.51
CA LYS A 91 3.58 10.63 -8.25
C LYS A 91 3.75 9.38 -7.40
N VAL A 92 2.92 9.18 -6.37
CA VAL A 92 2.98 7.95 -5.56
C VAL A 92 2.61 6.73 -6.39
N LEU A 93 1.63 6.86 -7.27
CA LEU A 93 1.17 5.75 -8.11
C LEU A 93 2.16 5.40 -9.22
N ASP A 94 2.70 6.42 -9.87
CA ASP A 94 3.58 6.28 -11.03
C ASP A 94 5.00 5.87 -10.59
N TYR A 95 5.44 6.30 -9.41
CA TYR A 95 6.82 6.10 -8.95
C TYR A 95 6.91 5.30 -7.63
N TRP A 96 5.91 4.49 -7.30
CA TRP A 96 5.98 3.61 -6.13
C TRP A 96 7.14 2.60 -6.22
N PHE A 97 7.31 2.05 -7.42
CA PHE A 97 8.44 1.19 -7.77
C PHE A 97 9.52 2.10 -8.38
N GLU A 98 10.67 2.20 -7.70
CA GLU A 98 11.83 3.04 -8.06
C GLU A 98 12.27 2.95 -9.54
N THR A 99 11.89 1.87 -10.23
CA THR A 99 12.29 1.57 -11.61
C THR A 99 11.45 2.25 -12.70
N ASN A 100 10.32 2.90 -12.37
CA ASN A 100 9.45 3.49 -13.40
C ASN A 100 10.04 4.73 -14.11
N ASP A 101 11.13 5.32 -13.62
CA ASP A 101 11.90 6.37 -14.33
C ASP A 101 12.49 5.89 -15.68
N SER A 102 12.62 4.58 -15.89
CA SER A 102 13.27 4.02 -17.09
C SER A 102 12.34 3.85 -18.31
N LYS A 103 11.04 4.15 -18.20
CA LYS A 103 10.06 3.98 -19.30
C LYS A 103 9.85 5.22 -20.17
N GLU A 104 10.51 6.34 -19.92
CA GLU A 104 10.40 7.56 -20.76
C GLU A 104 11.34 7.60 -21.99
N HIS A 105 12.06 6.52 -22.30
CA HIS A 105 12.86 6.43 -23.53
C HIS A 105 12.50 5.21 -24.38
N VAL A 106 11.26 5.17 -24.88
CA VAL A 106 10.97 4.51 -26.16
C VAL A 106 10.25 5.52 -27.03
N SER A 107 11.05 6.27 -27.80
CA SER A 107 10.63 6.99 -29.00
C SER A 107 10.47 6.04 -30.17
#